data_AF-A0AAE3YSD2-F1
#
_entry.id   AF-A0AAE3YSD2-F1
#
_cell.length_a   1.000
_cell.length_b   1.000
_cell.length_c   1.000
_cell.angle_alpha   90.00
_cell.angle_beta   90.00
_cell.angle_gamma   90.00
#
_symmetry.space_group_name_H-M   'P 1'
#
loop_
_entity.id
_entity.type
_entity.pdbx_description
1 polymer ?
#
loop_
_entity_poly.entity_id
_entity_poly.type
_entity_poly.pdbx_seq_one_letter_code
_entity_poly.pdbx_strand_id
1 'polypeptide(L)'
;MITTTHATEVHRLAVAGRQIPIAQDVGRGLGWVLLGWSRFAQVEAIATATLTLGPDANAFYQRGWAYSSTGRPQLALADYEQALALHRQTKDRVGEAAALSNIGEVYDGLGDRRQALAFYERALTISGRSGTGPVRQPL
;
A
#
# COMPACT_ATOMS: atom_id res chain seq x y z
N MET A 1 19.34 17.76 8.13
CA MET A 1 17.96 17.24 8.22
C MET A 1 17.11 17.94 7.18
N ILE A 2 16.61 17.21 6.18
CA ILE A 2 15.61 17.76 5.25
C ILE A 2 14.27 17.76 5.99
N THR A 3 13.62 18.90 6.11
CA THR A 3 12.28 18.99 6.71
C THR A 3 11.24 18.41 5.75
N THR A 4 10.12 17.88 6.26
CA THR A 4 9.04 17.35 5.40
C THR A 4 8.49 18.40 4.45
N THR A 5 8.50 19.67 4.83
CA THR A 5 8.16 20.80 3.94
C THR A 5 9.07 20.86 2.72
N HIS A 6 10.38 20.78 2.92
CA HIS A 6 11.33 20.84 1.80
C HIS A 6 11.18 19.63 0.87
N ALA A 7 11.08 18.43 1.43
CA ALA A 7 10.87 17.22 0.62
C ALA A 7 9.53 17.26 -0.14
N THR A 8 8.46 17.82 0.45
CA THR A 8 7.17 18.00 -0.23
C THR A 8 7.29 18.94 -1.44
N GLU A 9 8.04 20.03 -1.33
CA GLU A 9 8.27 20.92 -2.47
C GLU A 9 9.13 20.25 -3.55
N VAL A 10 10.15 19.48 -3.16
CA VAL A 10 10.94 18.67 -4.11
C VAL A 10 10.03 17.70 -4.88
N HIS A 11 9.13 16.99 -4.17
CA HIS A 11 8.15 16.10 -4.80
C HIS A 11 7.26 16.86 -5.79
N ARG A 12 6.71 18.00 -5.38
CA ARG A 12 5.82 18.83 -6.21
C ARG A 12 6.52 19.30 -7.49
N LEU A 13 7.76 19.78 -7.38
CA LEU A 13 8.57 20.22 -8.52
C LEU A 13 8.94 19.05 -9.44
N ALA A 14 9.27 17.89 -8.87
CA ALA A 14 9.54 16.67 -9.66
C ALA A 14 8.30 16.24 -10.46
N VAL A 15 7.10 16.28 -9.85
CA VAL A 15 5.84 15.99 -10.55
C VAL A 15 5.56 17.00 -11.66
N ALA A 16 5.70 18.30 -11.37
CA ALA A 16 5.48 19.35 -12.37
C ALA A 16 6.45 19.25 -13.57
N GLY A 17 7.71 18.87 -13.30
CA GLY A 17 8.72 18.63 -14.32
C GLY A 17 8.65 17.25 -14.98
N ARG A 18 7.66 16.41 -14.63
CA ARG A 18 7.53 15.00 -15.06
C ARG A 18 8.80 14.18 -14.85
N GLN A 19 9.54 14.45 -13.77
CA GLN A 19 10.74 13.73 -13.37
C GLN A 19 10.35 12.46 -12.62
N ILE A 20 9.89 11.45 -13.36
CA ILE A 20 9.26 10.23 -12.81
C ILE A 20 10.13 9.56 -11.73
N PRO A 21 11.44 9.29 -11.93
CA PRO A 21 12.23 8.59 -10.92
C PRO A 21 12.35 9.36 -9.61
N ILE A 22 12.47 10.70 -9.69
CA ILE A 22 12.59 11.55 -8.50
C ILE A 22 11.25 11.64 -7.77
N ALA A 23 10.15 11.83 -8.51
CA ALA A 23 8.82 11.89 -7.92
C ALA A 23 8.45 10.56 -7.22
N GLN A 24 8.77 9.42 -7.83
CA GLN A 24 8.53 8.10 -7.22
C GLN A 24 9.37 7.89 -5.95
N ASP A 25 10.67 8.19 -6.00
CA ASP A 25 11.56 7.95 -4.84
C ASP A 25 11.25 8.88 -3.66
N VAL A 26 11.11 10.19 -3.94
CA VAL A 26 10.77 11.20 -2.92
C VAL A 26 9.36 10.94 -2.38
N GLY A 27 8.38 10.68 -3.26
CA GLY A 27 7.01 10.37 -2.88
C GLY A 27 6.94 9.13 -1.98
N ARG A 28 7.65 8.06 -2.32
CA ARG A 28 7.75 6.83 -1.51
C ARG A 28 8.28 7.15 -0.12
N GLY A 29 9.41 7.84 -0.01
CA GLY A 29 10.02 8.17 1.28
C GLY A 29 9.13 9.06 2.14
N LEU A 30 8.57 10.13 1.55
CA LEU A 30 7.66 11.04 2.22
C LEU A 30 6.40 10.35 2.72
N GLY A 31 5.78 9.51 1.89
CA GLY A 31 4.55 8.83 2.24
C GLY A 31 4.70 8.00 3.51
N TRP A 32 5.83 7.30 3.70
CA TRP A 32 6.10 6.56 4.93
C TRP A 32 6.26 7.45 6.17
N VAL A 33 6.97 8.56 6.05
CA VAL A 33 7.12 9.53 7.15
C VAL A 33 5.76 10.12 7.53
N LEU A 34 4.94 10.47 6.53
CA LEU A 34 3.63 11.06 6.74
C LEU A 34 2.62 10.05 7.32
N LEU A 35 2.65 8.79 6.89
CA LEU A 35 1.87 7.71 7.49
C LEU A 35 2.23 7.52 8.96
N GLY A 36 3.52 7.50 9.30
CA GLY A 36 3.98 7.42 10.69
C GLY A 36 3.50 8.57 11.58
N TRP A 37 3.19 9.73 10.98
CA TRP A 37 2.60 10.88 11.67
C TRP A 37 1.09 11.02 11.48
N SER A 38 0.42 10.01 10.91
CA SER A 38 -1.03 10.02 10.64
C SER A 38 -1.47 11.22 9.76
N ARG A 39 -0.58 11.74 8.90
CA ARG A 39 -0.88 12.84 7.97
C ARG A 39 -1.55 12.33 6.70
N PHE A 40 -2.66 11.61 6.84
CA PHE A 40 -3.31 10.86 5.77
C PHE A 40 -3.71 11.71 4.55
N ALA A 41 -4.18 12.94 4.76
CA ALA A 41 -4.51 13.85 3.66
C ALA A 41 -3.28 14.22 2.80
N GLN A 42 -2.10 14.36 3.43
CA GLN A 42 -0.86 14.64 2.69
C GLN A 42 -0.36 13.40 1.95
N VAL A 43 -0.49 12.21 2.56
CA VAL A 43 -0.18 10.93 1.89
C VAL A 43 -1.03 10.77 0.63
N GLU A 44 -2.34 11.00 0.74
CA GLU A 44 -3.28 10.93 -0.39
C GLU A 44 -2.90 11.91 -1.51
N ALA A 45 -2.55 13.15 -1.16
CA ALA A 45 -2.14 14.16 -2.14
C ALA A 45 -0.83 13.78 -2.86
N ILE A 46 0.19 13.36 -2.12
CA ILE A 46 1.50 12.96 -2.68
C ILE A 46 1.35 11.74 -3.58
N ALA A 47 0.67 10.69 -3.10
CA ALA A 47 0.46 9.48 -3.86
C ALA A 47 -0.36 9.75 -5.13
N THR A 48 -1.43 10.55 -5.04
CA THR A 48 -2.24 10.93 -6.20
C THR A 48 -1.40 11.71 -7.22
N ALA A 49 -0.56 12.64 -6.76
CA ALA A 49 0.36 13.37 -7.64
C ALA A 49 1.36 12.43 -8.33
N THR A 50 1.95 11.46 -7.62
CA THR A 50 2.83 10.45 -8.21
C THR A 50 2.13 9.64 -9.28
N LEU A 51 0.88 9.23 -9.02
CA LEU A 51 0.09 8.40 -9.93
C LEU A 51 -0.31 9.13 -11.22
N THR A 52 -0.26 10.46 -11.27
CA THR A 52 -0.44 11.21 -12.53
C THR A 52 0.70 10.98 -13.53
N LEU A 53 1.87 10.53 -13.05
CA LEU A 53 3.03 10.23 -13.90
C LEU A 53 3.01 8.80 -14.43
N GLY A 54 2.20 7.92 -13.84
CA GLY A 54 2.05 6.52 -14.21
C GLY A 54 1.77 5.62 -13.00
N PRO A 55 1.49 4.32 -13.23
CA PRO A 55 1.27 3.37 -12.15
C PRO A 55 2.51 3.22 -11.25
N ASP A 56 2.31 3.32 -9.94
CA ASP A 56 3.36 3.12 -8.94
C ASP A 56 2.81 2.31 -7.76
N ALA A 57 3.45 1.17 -7.47
CA ALA A 57 2.97 0.24 -6.46
C ALA A 57 2.98 0.85 -5.05
N ASN A 58 4.01 1.63 -4.72
CA ASN A 58 4.14 2.25 -3.40
C ASN A 58 3.11 3.37 -3.22
N ALA A 59 2.88 4.18 -4.25
CA ALA A 59 1.89 5.24 -4.22
C ALA A 59 0.48 4.68 -4.01
N PHE A 60 0.10 3.64 -4.76
CA PHE A 60 -1.15 2.93 -4.53
C PHE A 60 -1.22 2.36 -3.10
N TYR A 61 -0.20 1.64 -2.66
CA TYR A 61 -0.17 1.05 -1.33
C TYR A 61 -0.31 2.09 -0.19
N GLN A 62 0.43 3.19 -0.27
CA GLN A 62 0.42 4.25 0.75
C GLN A 62 -0.93 4.98 0.79
N ARG A 63 -1.53 5.23 -0.37
CA ARG A 63 -2.86 5.84 -0.44
C ARG A 63 -3.95 4.87 0.04
N GLY A 64 -3.82 3.58 -0.27
CA GLY A 64 -4.66 2.52 0.29
C GLY A 64 -4.61 2.49 1.82
N TRP A 65 -3.42 2.63 2.42
CA TRP A 65 -3.27 2.78 3.87
C TRP A 65 -4.01 4.01 4.37
N ALA A 66 -3.76 5.17 3.78
CA ALA A 66 -4.43 6.41 4.18
C ALA A 66 -5.97 6.29 4.09
N TYR A 67 -6.51 5.63 3.06
CA TYR A 67 -7.94 5.34 2.93
C TYR A 67 -8.45 4.40 4.01
N SER A 68 -7.74 3.31 4.31
CA SER A 68 -8.11 2.39 5.39
C SER A 68 -8.18 3.13 6.74
N SER A 69 -7.14 3.90 7.08
CA SER A 69 -7.07 4.66 8.33
C SER A 69 -8.07 5.81 8.43
N THR A 70 -8.67 6.24 7.32
CA THR A 70 -9.69 7.30 7.29
C THR A 70 -11.11 6.77 7.08
N GLY A 71 -11.32 5.45 7.19
CA GLY A 71 -12.64 4.84 7.10
C GLY A 71 -13.22 4.80 5.68
N ARG A 72 -12.35 4.71 4.66
CA ARG A 72 -12.72 4.60 3.24
C ARG A 72 -12.32 3.23 2.67
N PRO A 73 -12.94 2.13 3.14
CA PRO A 73 -12.47 0.77 2.88
C PRO A 73 -12.56 0.37 1.40
N GLN A 74 -13.55 0.84 0.64
CA GLN A 74 -13.68 0.51 -0.78
C GLN A 74 -12.54 1.12 -1.61
N LEU A 75 -12.15 2.36 -1.31
CA LEU A 75 -11.00 3.01 -1.95
C LEU A 75 -9.69 2.34 -1.54
N ALA A 76 -9.58 1.93 -0.27
CA ALA A 76 -8.41 1.19 0.22
C ALA A 76 -8.22 -0.14 -0.52
N LEU A 77 -9.29 -0.94 -0.66
CA LEU A 77 -9.26 -2.20 -1.40
C LEU A 77 -8.82 -1.99 -2.85
N ALA A 78 -9.42 -1.02 -3.55
CA ALA A 78 -9.06 -0.73 -4.93
C ALA A 78 -7.57 -0.38 -5.09
N ASP A 79 -7.04 0.47 -4.21
CA ASP A 79 -5.63 0.85 -4.23
C ASP A 79 -4.70 -0.32 -3.87
N TYR A 80 -5.03 -1.13 -2.85
CA TYR A 80 -4.24 -2.30 -2.50
C TYR A 80 -4.26 -3.37 -3.60
N GLU A 81 -5.36 -3.54 -4.33
CA GLU A 81 -5.43 -4.45 -5.48
C GLU A 81 -4.54 -3.99 -6.64
N GLN A 82 -4.49 -2.68 -6.92
CA GLN A 82 -3.56 -2.13 -7.91
C GLN A 82 -2.11 -2.32 -7.49
N ALA A 83 -1.78 -2.02 -6.22
CA ALA A 83 -0.44 -2.27 -5.68
C ALA A 83 -0.05 -3.75 -5.78
N LEU A 84 -0.95 -4.66 -5.39
CA LEU A 84 -0.77 -6.11 -5.46
C LEU A 84 -0.48 -6.57 -6.89
N ALA A 85 -1.22 -6.08 -7.87
CA ALA A 85 -0.99 -6.41 -9.28
C ALA A 85 0.41 -5.99 -9.75
N LEU A 86 0.86 -4.78 -9.37
CA LEU A 86 2.18 -4.28 -9.72
C LEU A 86 3.30 -5.05 -9.00
N HIS A 87 3.16 -5.34 -7.70
CA HIS A 87 4.14 -6.16 -6.97
C HIS A 87 4.26 -7.58 -7.57
N ARG A 88 3.17 -8.16 -8.05
CA ARG A 88 3.22 -9.44 -8.79
C ARG A 88 3.96 -9.33 -10.11
N GLN A 89 3.71 -8.28 -10.88
CA GLN A 89 4.38 -8.04 -12.16
C GLN A 89 5.90 -7.88 -11.97
N THR A 90 6.32 -7.19 -10.91
CA THR A 90 7.73 -6.98 -10.58
C THR A 90 8.36 -8.11 -9.76
N LYS A 91 7.57 -9.14 -9.39
CA LYS A 91 7.96 -10.26 -8.52
C LYS A 91 8.44 -9.83 -7.13
N ASP A 92 7.98 -8.68 -6.65
CA ASP A 92 8.20 -8.21 -5.29
C ASP A 92 7.31 -8.99 -4.31
N ARG A 93 7.87 -10.05 -3.73
CA ARG A 93 7.15 -10.92 -2.79
C ARG A 93 6.80 -10.23 -1.47
N VAL A 94 7.64 -9.29 -1.02
CA VAL A 94 7.41 -8.57 0.23
C VAL A 94 6.23 -7.61 0.06
N GLY A 95 6.23 -6.83 -1.02
CA GLY A 95 5.10 -5.95 -1.37
C GLY A 95 3.81 -6.73 -1.66
N GLU A 96 3.90 -7.87 -2.34
CA GLU A 96 2.75 -8.76 -2.58
C GLU A 96 2.12 -9.25 -1.25
N ALA A 97 2.94 -9.74 -0.30
CA ALA A 97 2.44 -10.19 0.99
C ALA A 97 1.88 -9.05 1.86
N ALA A 98 2.50 -7.87 1.82
CA ALA A 98 2.03 -6.70 2.55
C ALA A 98 0.67 -6.23 2.03
N ALA A 99 0.50 -6.12 0.71
CA ALA A 99 -0.77 -5.73 0.10
C ALA A 99 -1.88 -6.75 0.41
N LEU A 100 -1.59 -8.05 0.33
CA LEU A 100 -2.54 -9.11 0.72
C LEU A 100 -2.94 -9.00 2.19
N SER A 101 -1.98 -8.76 3.10
CA SER A 101 -2.27 -8.60 4.53
C SER A 101 -3.20 -7.42 4.78
N ASN A 102 -2.95 -6.27 4.16
CA ASN A 102 -3.80 -5.09 4.37
C ASN A 102 -5.18 -5.23 3.73
N ILE A 103 -5.31 -5.94 2.61
CA ILE A 103 -6.63 -6.31 2.07
C ILE A 103 -7.38 -7.15 3.11
N GLY A 104 -6.70 -8.12 3.74
CA GLY A 104 -7.24 -8.90 4.83
C GLY A 104 -7.70 -8.05 6.01
N GLU A 105 -6.90 -7.06 6.40
CA GLU A 105 -7.24 -6.10 7.47
C GLU A 105 -8.49 -5.29 7.14
N VAL A 106 -8.62 -4.82 5.89
CA VAL A 106 -9.82 -4.07 5.47
C VAL A 106 -11.07 -4.95 5.55
N TYR A 107 -11.00 -6.21 5.09
CA TYR A 107 -12.14 -7.14 5.21
C TYR A 107 -12.48 -7.48 6.67
N ASP A 108 -11.49 -7.61 7.54
CA ASP A 108 -11.71 -7.84 8.96
C ASP A 108 -12.42 -6.64 9.62
N GLY A 109 -11.98 -5.42 9.29
CA GLY A 109 -12.62 -4.18 9.72
C GLY A 109 -14.06 -4.01 9.20
N LEU A 110 -14.38 -4.61 8.05
CA LEU A 110 -15.75 -4.69 7.51
C LEU A 110 -16.59 -5.83 8.14
N GLY A 111 -15.98 -6.69 8.95
CA GLY A 111 -16.64 -7.84 9.58
C GLY A 111 -16.64 -9.12 8.73
N ASP A 112 -16.08 -9.11 7.51
CA ASP A 112 -15.94 -10.32 6.68
C ASP A 112 -14.67 -11.08 7.05
N ARG A 113 -14.72 -11.74 8.20
CA ARG A 113 -13.62 -12.55 8.73
C ARG A 113 -13.21 -13.69 7.81
N ARG A 114 -14.15 -14.20 7.00
CA ARG A 114 -13.88 -15.32 6.09
C ARG A 114 -12.98 -14.85 4.95
N GLN A 115 -13.28 -13.71 4.36
CA GLN A 115 -12.41 -13.12 3.34
C GLN A 115 -11.08 -12.66 3.94
N ALA A 116 -11.10 -12.02 5.11
CA ALA A 116 -9.89 -11.59 5.80
C ALA A 116 -8.89 -12.74 5.99
N LEU A 117 -9.36 -13.87 6.55
CA LEU A 117 -8.53 -15.07 6.75
C LEU A 117 -7.92 -15.59 5.45
N ALA A 118 -8.71 -15.67 4.37
CA ALA A 118 -8.21 -16.14 3.09
C ALA A 118 -7.08 -15.23 2.53
N PHE A 119 -7.17 -13.91 2.74
CA PHE A 119 -6.12 -12.99 2.33
C PHE A 119 -4.86 -13.10 3.21
N TYR A 120 -5.03 -13.25 4.53
CA TYR A 120 -3.90 -13.49 5.44
C TYR A 120 -3.17 -14.81 5.13
N GLU A 121 -3.89 -15.90 4.87
CA GLU A 121 -3.29 -17.19 4.49
C GLU A 121 -2.47 -17.09 3.20
N ARG A 122 -2.97 -16.34 2.21
CA ARG A 122 -2.22 -16.06 0.97
C ARG A 122 -0.96 -15.24 1.27
N ALA A 123 -1.05 -14.22 2.12
CA ALA A 123 0.11 -13.41 2.51
C ALA A 123 1.19 -14.25 3.22
N LEU A 124 0.79 -15.17 4.11
CA LEU A 124 1.69 -16.08 4.82
C LEU A 124 2.38 -17.06 3.86
N THR A 125 1.62 -17.59 2.90
CA THR A 125 2.15 -18.48 1.85
C THR A 125 3.23 -17.78 1.04
N ILE A 126 3.02 -16.53 0.64
CA ILE A 126 4.01 -15.72 -0.09
C ILE A 126 5.23 -15.41 0.77
N SER A 127 5.04 -15.15 2.06
CA SER A 127 6.11 -14.81 3.01
C SER A 127 6.99 -16.01 3.42
N GLY A 128 6.79 -17.19 2.81
CA GLY A 128 7.54 -18.40 3.13
C GLY A 128 7.23 -18.99 4.51
N ARG A 129 6.22 -18.47 5.21
CA ARG A 129 5.66 -19.07 6.43
C ARG A 129 4.56 -20.04 6.03
N SER A 130 4.96 -21.08 5.31
CA SER A 130 4.12 -22.25 5.10
C SER A 130 3.88 -22.91 6.47
N GLY A 131 2.75 -22.61 7.10
CA GLY A 131 2.20 -23.45 8.14
C GLY A 131 1.74 -24.77 7.52
N THR A 132 2.66 -25.68 7.21
CA THR A 132 2.30 -27.08 6.96
C THR A 132 1.94 -27.72 8.30
N GLY A 133 0.76 -27.40 8.80
CA GLY A 133 -0.02 -28.29 9.66
C GLY A 133 -1.26 -28.67 8.86
N PRO A 134 -1.56 -29.97 8.66
CA PRO A 134 -2.75 -30.35 7.91
C PRO A 134 -3.98 -29.78 8.61
N VAL A 135 -4.81 -29.06 7.84
CA VAL A 135 -6.18 -28.72 8.27
C VAL A 135 -6.88 -30.05 8.49
N ARG A 136 -6.98 -30.49 9.76
CA ARG A 136 -7.88 -31.58 10.11
C ARG A 136 -9.29 -31.06 9.86
N GLN A 137 -9.93 -31.57 8.82
CA GLN A 137 -11.38 -31.44 8.68
C GLN A 137 -12.02 -32.10 9.91
N PRO A 138 -13.01 -31.47 10.57
CA PRO A 138 -13.81 -32.14 11.57
C PRO A 138 -14.60 -33.28 10.90
N LEU A 139 -14.58 -34.44 11.56
CA LEU A 139 -15.33 -35.66 11.20
C LEU A 139 -16.84 -35.42 11.15
#